data_AF-A0A2G2ZMR0-F1
#
_entry.id   AF-A0A2G2ZMR0-F1
#
_cell.length_a   1.000
_cell.length_b   1.000
_cell.length_c   1.000
_cell.angle_alpha   90.00
_cell.angle_beta   90.00
_cell.angle_gamma   90.00
#
_symmetry.space_group_name_H-M   'P 1'
#
loop_
_entity.id
_entity.type
_entity.pdbx_description
1 polymer ?
#
loop_
_entity_poly.entity_id
_entity_poly.type
_entity_poly.pdbx_seq_one_letter_code
_entity_poly.pdbx_strand_id
1 'polypeptide(L)'
;MPVGDLPLKITKSFLRTRDTPFSENLVNILDIQLHGPSSIQKTDLETECGICYAPYLPIDEELGDRSGSSTDCTCEKYSCSRTFHNVCLGDWLCSITTRRQSFDVLFGNCPYCSDPIAVKINSKK
;
A
#
# COMPACT_ATOMS: atom_id res chain seq x y z
N MET A 1 -23.24 -44.87 8.60
CA MET A 1 -22.84 -43.93 9.67
C MET A 1 -23.29 -42.54 9.26
N PRO A 2 -23.81 -41.75 10.21
CA PRO A 2 -24.79 -40.70 9.93
C PRO A 2 -24.17 -39.49 9.22
N VAL A 3 -24.90 -38.98 8.23
CA VAL A 3 -24.68 -37.66 7.63
C VAL A 3 -25.20 -36.64 8.66
N GLY A 4 -24.32 -36.17 9.53
CA GLY A 4 -24.65 -35.27 10.63
C GLY A 4 -23.76 -34.02 10.62
N ASP A 5 -24.42 -32.87 10.52
CA ASP A 5 -24.01 -31.59 11.14
C ASP A 5 -22.95 -30.70 10.47
N LEU A 6 -22.99 -30.56 9.13
CA LEU A 6 -22.27 -29.46 8.46
C LEU A 6 -23.02 -28.10 8.33
N PRO A 7 -24.34 -27.94 8.57
CA PRO A 7 -24.99 -26.63 8.35
C PRO A 7 -24.94 -25.68 9.56
N LEU A 8 -24.23 -26.01 10.64
CA LEU A 8 -24.21 -25.21 11.89
C LEU A 8 -22.98 -24.31 12.06
N LYS A 9 -21.93 -24.51 11.25
CA LYS A 9 -20.70 -23.68 11.32
C LYS A 9 -20.89 -22.34 10.62
N ILE A 10 -21.55 -22.35 9.45
CA ILE A 10 -21.78 -21.14 8.64
C ILE A 10 -22.80 -20.21 9.30
N THR A 11 -23.86 -20.73 9.93
CA THR A 11 -24.88 -19.87 10.56
C THR A 11 -24.40 -19.19 11.84
N LYS A 12 -23.36 -19.73 12.53
CA LYS A 12 -22.77 -19.10 13.72
C LYS A 12 -21.60 -18.17 13.40
N SER A 13 -20.83 -18.41 12.34
CA SER A 13 -19.68 -17.56 11.96
C SER A 13 -20.08 -16.21 11.34
N PHE A 14 -21.30 -16.09 10.80
CA PHE A 14 -21.84 -14.82 10.30
C PHE A 14 -22.48 -13.94 11.38
N LEU A 15 -22.67 -14.45 12.60
CA LEU A 15 -23.02 -13.60 13.74
C LEU A 15 -21.74 -12.93 14.21
N ARG A 16 -21.42 -11.76 13.64
CA ARG A 16 -20.44 -10.84 14.21
C ARG A 16 -20.77 -10.71 15.70
N THR A 17 -19.96 -11.34 16.55
CA THR A 17 -20.16 -11.25 17.99
C THR A 17 -19.74 -9.84 18.36
N ARG A 18 -20.71 -9.00 18.76
CA ARG A 18 -20.46 -7.60 19.15
C ARG A 18 -19.46 -7.49 20.30
N ASP A 19 -19.27 -8.58 21.03
CA ASP A 19 -18.48 -8.67 22.25
C ASP A 19 -17.02 -9.14 22.00
N THR A 20 -16.64 -9.48 20.77
CA THR A 20 -15.25 -9.83 20.42
C THR A 20 -14.56 -8.74 19.60
N PRO A 21 -13.25 -8.52 19.79
CA PRO A 21 -12.49 -7.59 18.98
C PRO A 21 -12.56 -7.98 17.49
N PHE A 22 -12.48 -6.96 16.64
CA PHE A 22 -12.60 -7.13 15.18
C PHE A 22 -11.56 -8.11 14.60
N SER A 23 -10.34 -8.12 15.13
CA SER A 23 -9.27 -9.05 14.73
C SER A 23 -9.65 -10.52 14.99
N GLU A 24 -10.30 -10.81 16.12
CA GLU A 24 -10.73 -12.15 16.48
C GLU A 24 -11.90 -12.61 15.61
N ASN A 25 -12.83 -11.70 15.29
CA ASN A 25 -13.85 -11.98 14.28
C ASN A 25 -13.24 -12.32 12.91
N LEU A 26 -12.20 -11.60 12.48
CA LEU A 26 -11.50 -11.90 11.23
C LEU A 26 -10.80 -13.26 11.25
N VAL A 27 -10.10 -13.59 12.33
CA VAL A 27 -9.50 -14.93 12.52
C VAL A 27 -10.57 -16.01 12.40
N ASN A 28 -11.72 -15.82 13.06
CA ASN A 28 -12.80 -16.81 13.09
C ASN A 28 -13.55 -16.94 11.75
N ILE A 29 -13.71 -15.85 11.00
CA ILE A 29 -14.40 -15.85 9.70
C ILE A 29 -13.48 -16.41 8.61
N LEU A 30 -12.21 -16.01 8.62
CA LEU A 30 -11.24 -16.37 7.59
C LEU A 30 -10.52 -17.69 7.87
N ASP A 31 -10.64 -18.22 9.09
CA ASP A 31 -9.96 -19.43 9.59
C ASP A 31 -8.43 -19.36 9.41
N ILE A 32 -7.86 -18.15 9.58
CA ILE A 32 -6.42 -17.87 9.50
C ILE A 32 -5.93 -17.20 10.78
N GLN A 33 -4.67 -17.43 11.15
CA GLN A 33 -4.03 -16.66 12.21
C GLN A 33 -3.57 -15.30 11.66
N LEU A 34 -4.01 -14.22 12.30
CA LEU A 34 -3.48 -12.88 12.01
C LEU A 34 -2.12 -12.75 12.69
N HIS A 35 -1.05 -12.76 11.91
CA HIS A 35 0.27 -12.43 12.41
C HIS A 35 0.27 -10.95 12.85
N GLY A 36 0.63 -10.70 14.11
CA GLY A 36 0.92 -9.35 14.59
C GLY A 36 2.09 -8.74 13.82
N PRO A 37 2.32 -7.41 13.91
CA PRO A 37 3.43 -6.77 13.23
C PRO A 37 4.71 -7.50 13.61
N SER A 38 5.31 -8.20 12.64
CA SER A 38 6.60 -8.85 12.81
C SER A 38 7.56 -7.78 13.31
N SER A 39 8.22 -8.01 14.45
CA SER A 39 9.36 -7.22 14.89
C SER A 39 10.54 -7.48 13.95
N ILE A 40 10.37 -7.08 12.69
CA ILE A 40 11.43 -7.00 11.70
C ILE A 40 12.38 -5.97 12.28
N GLN A 41 13.52 -6.45 12.81
CA GLN A 41 14.68 -5.61 13.00
C GLN A 41 15.05 -5.08 11.61
N LYS A 42 14.66 -3.84 11.33
CA LYS A 42 14.91 -3.14 10.07
C LYS A 42 16.41 -2.95 9.90
N THR A 43 17.07 -3.95 9.33
CA THR A 43 18.43 -3.83 8.78
C THR A 43 18.41 -3.98 7.26
N ASP A 44 17.25 -3.81 6.62
CA ASP A 44 17.18 -3.55 5.19
C ASP A 44 17.08 -2.04 5.02
N LEU A 45 18.03 -1.48 4.27
CA LEU A 45 18.04 -0.11 3.77
C LEU A 45 16.61 0.24 3.33
N GLU A 46 15.93 1.08 4.12
CA GLU A 46 14.56 1.49 3.82
C GLU A 46 14.54 2.00 2.37
N THR A 47 13.73 1.42 1.50
CA THR A 47 13.75 1.70 0.06
C THR A 47 13.43 3.17 -0.18
N GLU A 48 14.45 4.00 -0.34
CA GLU A 48 14.30 5.45 -0.42
C GLU A 48 13.65 5.88 -1.73
N CYS A 49 12.82 6.93 -1.67
CA CYS A 49 12.26 7.52 -2.88
C CYS A 49 13.37 8.08 -3.78
N GLY A 50 13.42 7.69 -5.06
CA GLY A 50 14.38 8.19 -6.05
C GLY A 50 14.19 9.66 -6.48
N ILE A 51 13.50 10.49 -5.69
CA ILE A 51 13.31 11.92 -5.98
C ILE A 51 13.66 12.74 -4.73
N CYS A 52 12.99 12.46 -3.61
CA CYS A 52 13.25 13.18 -2.35
C CYS A 52 14.25 12.49 -1.42
N TYR A 53 14.70 11.27 -1.75
CA TYR A 53 15.61 10.45 -0.94
C TYR A 53 15.14 10.16 0.50
N ALA A 54 13.87 10.46 0.80
CA ALA A 54 13.26 10.10 2.07
C ALA A 54 12.59 8.71 1.95
N PRO A 55 12.63 7.89 3.01
CA PRO A 55 11.88 6.64 3.08
C PRO A 55 10.38 6.87 3.38
N TYR A 56 10.05 8.00 4.01
CA TYR A 56 8.68 8.36 4.39
C TYR A 56 8.45 9.86 4.16
N LEU A 57 7.28 10.22 3.62
CA LEU A 57 6.81 11.61 3.55
C LEU A 57 5.80 11.89 4.66
N PRO A 58 5.97 12.93 5.50
CA PRO A 58 4.99 13.29 6.52
C PRO A 58 3.62 13.57 5.87
N ILE A 59 2.58 12.84 6.27
CA ILE A 59 1.21 13.01 5.73
C ILE A 59 0.46 14.10 6.52
N ASP A 60 0.90 14.40 7.74
CA ASP A 60 0.33 15.43 8.61
C ASP A 60 1.40 15.94 9.58
N GLU A 61 1.44 17.25 9.85
CA GLU A 61 2.42 17.87 10.75
C GLU A 61 2.23 17.41 12.21
N GLU A 62 1.03 16.92 12.57
CA GLU A 62 0.66 16.57 13.95
C GLU A 62 1.06 15.14 14.36
N LEU A 63 1.32 14.24 13.41
CA LEU A 63 1.43 12.79 13.65
C LEU A 63 2.88 12.23 13.63
N GLY A 64 3.88 13.11 13.59
CA GLY A 64 5.31 12.79 13.71
C GLY A 64 5.92 12.03 12.51
N ASP A 65 7.26 11.94 12.50
CA ASP A 65 8.11 11.47 11.38
C ASP A 65 7.87 10.03 10.88
N ARG A 66 6.94 9.30 11.50
CA ARG A 66 6.63 7.89 11.21
C ARG A 66 5.21 7.65 10.70
N SER A 67 4.39 8.69 10.59
CA SER A 67 3.04 8.60 10.00
C SER A 67 3.05 8.86 8.49
N GLY A 68 4.18 8.60 7.84
CA GLY A 68 4.43 9.00 6.47
C GLY A 68 3.98 8.01 5.40
N SER A 69 3.67 8.49 4.20
CA SER A 69 3.38 7.62 3.05
C SER A 69 4.70 6.96 2.67
N SER A 70 4.76 5.63 2.73
CA SER A 70 5.90 4.86 2.21
C SER A 70 6.00 5.04 0.69
N THR A 71 7.12 4.65 0.09
CA THR A 71 7.21 4.60 -1.38
C THR A 71 6.18 3.61 -1.94
N ASP A 72 5.18 4.14 -2.65
CA ASP A 72 4.02 3.39 -3.13
C ASP A 72 4.09 3.06 -4.63
N CYS A 73 5.04 3.67 -5.35
CA CYS A 73 5.21 3.48 -6.79
C CYS A 73 6.60 2.92 -7.10
N THR A 74 6.67 1.80 -7.81
CA THR A 74 7.93 1.18 -8.23
C THR A 74 7.97 1.09 -9.75
N CYS A 75 9.11 1.45 -10.35
CA CYS A 75 9.31 1.25 -11.78
C CYS A 75 9.32 -0.26 -12.12
N GLU A 76 8.52 -0.65 -13.12
CA GLU A 76 8.32 -2.06 -13.50
C GLU A 76 9.57 -2.71 -14.12
N LYS A 77 10.46 -1.92 -14.73
CA LYS A 77 11.69 -2.42 -15.31
C LYS A 77 12.61 -2.99 -14.22
N TYR A 78 12.88 -4.30 -14.26
CA TYR A 78 13.73 -4.99 -13.28
C TYR A 78 15.11 -4.35 -13.10
N SER A 79 15.72 -3.86 -14.19
CA SER A 79 17.02 -3.18 -14.13
C SER A 79 16.97 -1.76 -13.56
N CYS A 80 15.79 -1.16 -13.40
CA CYS A 80 15.61 0.13 -12.74
C CYS A 80 15.16 -0.04 -11.29
N SER A 81 14.06 -0.77 -11.08
CA SER A 81 13.46 -1.12 -9.78
C SER A 81 13.40 0.03 -8.74
N ARG A 82 13.42 1.28 -9.21
CA ARG A 82 13.44 2.46 -8.35
C ARG A 82 12.05 2.72 -7.79
N THR A 83 11.98 3.00 -6.49
CA THR A 83 10.76 3.31 -5.77
C THR A 83 10.59 4.83 -5.63
N PHE A 84 9.35 5.27 -5.57
CA PHE A 84 8.95 6.67 -5.48
C PHE A 84 7.70 6.81 -4.62
N HIS A 85 7.56 7.96 -3.98
CA HIS A 85 6.26 8.38 -3.45
C HIS A 85 5.33 8.79 -4.59
N ASN A 86 4.03 8.53 -4.44
CA ASN A 86 3.00 8.96 -5.40
C ASN A 86 3.06 10.47 -5.65
N VAL A 87 3.25 11.26 -4.59
CA VAL A 87 3.33 12.74 -4.67
C VAL A 87 4.58 13.18 -5.44
N CYS A 88 5.76 12.67 -5.09
CA CYS A 88 7.00 13.05 -5.76
C CYS A 88 6.97 12.72 -7.26
N LEU A 89 6.52 11.50 -7.60
CA LEU A 89 6.42 11.10 -9.00
C LEU A 89 5.30 11.86 -9.73
N GLY A 90 4.19 12.14 -9.05
CA GLY A 90 3.10 12.95 -9.58
C GLY A 90 3.55 14.37 -9.93
N ASP A 91 4.24 15.05 -9.01
CA ASP A 91 4.79 16.39 -9.22
C ASP A 91 5.81 16.41 -10.36
N TRP A 92 6.72 15.42 -10.38
CA TRP A 92 7.68 15.25 -11.47
C TRP A 92 6.96 15.12 -12.82
N LEU A 93 5.98 14.22 -12.93
CA LEU A 93 5.24 14.01 -14.17
C LEU A 93 4.41 15.24 -14.56
N CYS A 94 3.91 16.03 -13.61
CA CYS A 94 3.26 17.31 -13.89
C CYS A 94 4.21 18.37 -14.44
N SER A 95 5.52 18.29 -14.12
CA SER A 95 6.54 19.25 -14.58
C SER A 95 7.02 19.02 -16.02
N ILE A 96 6.70 17.87 -16.63
CA ILE A 96 7.15 17.51 -17.98
C ILE A 96 6.02 17.59 -19.02
N THR A 97 6.37 17.94 -20.26
CA THR A 97 5.40 18.15 -21.34
C THR A 97 4.86 16.85 -21.95
N THR A 98 5.50 15.71 -21.69
CA THR A 98 5.12 14.41 -22.27
C THR A 98 4.07 13.65 -21.45
N ARG A 99 3.54 14.26 -20.38
CA ARG A 99 2.56 13.64 -19.50
C ARG A 99 1.22 13.42 -20.18
N ARG A 100 0.61 12.25 -19.96
CA ARG A 100 -0.79 11.98 -20.27
C ARG A 100 -1.54 11.71 -18.96
N GLN A 101 -2.78 12.14 -18.84
CA GLN A 101 -3.63 11.83 -17.68
C GLN A 101 -4.88 11.10 -18.16
N SER A 102 -5.23 10.02 -17.46
CA SER A 102 -6.53 9.36 -17.59
C SER A 102 -7.12 9.23 -16.20
N PHE A 103 -8.26 9.87 -15.97
CA PHE A 103 -8.89 9.96 -14.64
C PHE A 103 -7.91 10.45 -13.56
N ASP A 104 -7.66 9.63 -12.55
CA ASP A 104 -6.77 9.84 -11.42
C ASP A 104 -5.38 9.20 -11.62
N VAL A 105 -5.03 8.82 -12.85
CA VAL A 105 -3.74 8.22 -13.19
C VAL A 105 -2.94 9.10 -14.16
N LEU A 106 -1.70 9.39 -13.79
CA LEU A 106 -0.72 10.07 -14.64
C LEU A 106 0.19 9.04 -15.29
N PHE A 107 0.42 9.21 -16.59
CA PHE A 107 1.31 8.40 -17.41
C PHE A 107 2.44 9.27 -17.93
N GLY A 108 3.66 8.76 -17.88
CA GLY A 108 4.82 9.39 -18.46
C GLY A 108 6.02 8.45 -18.43
N ASN A 109 7.21 9.02 -18.26
CA ASN A 109 8.45 8.26 -18.32
C ASN A 109 9.16 8.29 -16.96
N CYS A 110 9.76 7.17 -16.58
CA CYS A 110 10.58 7.07 -15.37
C CYS A 110 11.79 8.02 -15.46
N PRO A 111 12.11 8.80 -14.40
CA PRO A 111 13.25 9.73 -14.39
C PRO A 111 14.62 9.06 -14.63
N TYR A 112 14.73 7.76 -14.36
CA TYR A 112 16.01 7.04 -14.41
C TYR A 112 16.20 6.24 -15.69
N CYS A 113 15.21 5.42 -16.06
CA CYS A 113 15.33 4.52 -17.21
C CYS A 113 14.57 4.99 -18.45
N SER A 114 13.80 6.09 -18.34
CA SER A 114 12.90 6.60 -19.38
C SER A 114 11.80 5.64 -19.87
N ASP A 115 11.66 4.46 -19.25
CA ASP A 115 10.57 3.53 -19.56
C ASP A 115 9.22 4.10 -19.09
N PRO A 116 8.10 3.68 -19.71
CA PRO A 116 6.78 4.11 -19.29
C PRO A 116 6.51 3.81 -17.81
N ILE A 117 5.92 4.77 -17.11
CA ILE A 117 5.50 4.63 -15.72
C ILE A 117 4.14 5.28 -15.51
N ALA A 118 3.34 4.72 -14.61
CA ALA A 118 2.03 5.23 -14.23
C ALA A 118 1.95 5.44 -12.72
N VAL A 119 1.36 6.55 -12.29
CA VAL A 119 1.15 6.88 -10.87
C VAL A 119 -0.29 7.31 -10.64
N LYS A 120 -0.89 6.83 -9.56
CA LYS A 120 -2.22 7.23 -9.13
C LYS A 120 -2.11 8.47 -8.24
N ILE A 121 -2.74 9.58 -8.64
CA ILE A 121 -2.80 10.80 -7.85
C ILE A 121 -4.04 10.77 -6.95
N ASN A 122 -3.83 10.75 -5.64
CA ASN A 122 -4.93 10.88 -4.68
C ASN A 122 -5.15 12.35 -4.38
N SER A 123 -6.12 12.97 -5.06
CA SER A 123 -6.54 14.35 -4.79
C SER A 123 -7.27 14.41 -3.44
N LYS A 124 -6.54 14.40 -2.32
CA LYS A 124 -7.08 14.90 -1.06
C LYS A 124 -7.09 16.43 -1.17
N LYS A 125 -8.26 16.97 -1.49
CA LYS A 125 -8.51 18.42 -1.53
C LYS A 125 -9.25 18.84 -0.27
#